data_AF-A0A3N2R5S0-F1
#
_entry.id   AF-A0A3N2R5S0-F1
#
_cell.length_a   1.000
_cell.length_b   1.000
_cell.length_c   1.000
_cell.angle_alpha   90.00
_cell.angle_beta   90.00
_cell.angle_gamma   90.00
#
_symmetry.space_group_name_H-M   'P 1'
#
loop_
_entity.id
_entity.type
_entity.pdbx_description
1 polymer ?
#
loop_
_entity_poly.entity_id
_entity_poly.type
_entity_poly.pdbx_seq_one_letter_code
_entity_poly.pdbx_strand_id
1 'polypeptide(L)'
;MGPQRDPAPEARPYPDELYCLYVLARAYGTGLGQALLAFVRGAAPFTALVVEANARACAFYEKMGGRQLLTRADRIGGTPITERLYGFGR
;
A
#
# COMPACT_ATOMS: atom_id res chain seq x y z
N MET A 1 -3.64 -5.82 8.31
CA MET A 1 -2.19 -6.03 8.43
C MET A 1 -1.94 -7.52 8.52
N GLY A 2 -0.81 -7.97 8.00
CA GLY A 2 -0.30 -9.32 8.16
C GLY A 2 1.22 -9.34 8.01
N PRO A 3 1.87 -10.50 8.16
CA PRO A 3 3.32 -10.61 7.98
C PRO A 3 3.74 -10.18 6.58
N GLN A 4 4.95 -9.62 6.45
CA GLN A 4 5.55 -9.28 5.16
C GLN A 4 5.64 -10.50 4.25
N ARG A 5 5.07 -10.39 3.05
CA ARG A 5 5.14 -11.45 2.03
C ARG A 5 6.04 -11.08 0.85
N ASP A 6 6.33 -9.80 0.66
CA ASP A 6 7.12 -9.32 -0.46
C ASP A 6 8.60 -9.72 -0.29
N PRO A 7 9.18 -10.52 -1.21
CA PRO A 7 10.55 -10.98 -1.10
C PRO A 7 11.59 -9.91 -1.46
N ALA A 8 11.17 -8.74 -1.98
CA ALA A 8 12.08 -7.68 -2.41
C ALA A 8 13.00 -7.21 -1.26
N PRO A 9 14.29 -6.96 -1.53
CA PRO A 9 15.22 -6.46 -0.52
C PRO A 9 14.73 -5.20 0.22
N GLU A 10 14.03 -4.31 -0.49
CA GLU A 10 13.49 -3.07 0.03
C GLU A 10 12.35 -3.29 1.03
N ALA A 11 11.65 -4.43 0.96
CA ALA A 11 10.57 -4.79 1.86
C ALA A 11 11.08 -5.40 3.19
N ARG A 12 12.30 -5.95 3.21
CA ARG A 12 12.90 -6.63 4.39
C ARG A 12 12.90 -5.81 5.69
N PRO A 13 13.09 -4.47 5.68
CA PRO A 13 13.02 -3.67 6.91
C PRO A 13 11.61 -3.53 7.50
N TYR A 14 10.57 -3.97 6.80
CA TYR A 14 9.17 -3.81 7.17
C TYR A 14 8.58 -5.19 7.50
N PRO A 15 8.41 -5.55 8.79
CA PRO A 15 7.91 -6.87 9.19
C PRO A 15 6.42 -7.08 8.84
N ASP A 16 5.67 -6.00 8.66
CA ASP A 16 4.23 -6.03 8.37
C ASP A 16 3.92 -5.57 6.94
N GLU A 17 2.78 -6.03 6.42
CA GLU A 17 2.22 -5.65 5.13
C GLU A 17 0.71 -5.35 5.25
N LEU A 18 0.27 -4.26 4.61
CA LEU A 18 -1.14 -3.98 4.38
C LEU A 18 -1.62 -4.75 3.16
N TYR A 19 -2.18 -5.94 3.38
CA TYR A 19 -2.64 -6.82 2.30
C TYR A 19 -3.71 -6.20 1.40
N CYS A 20 -4.66 -5.48 1.99
CA CYS A 20 -5.72 -4.81 1.25
C CYS A 20 -6.35 -3.72 2.10
N LEU A 21 -6.80 -2.65 1.42
CA LEU A 21 -7.61 -1.60 2.00
C LEU A 21 -8.52 -1.01 0.92
N TYR A 22 -9.82 -1.24 1.06
CA TYR A 22 -10.82 -0.77 0.11
C TYR A 22 -11.93 -0.02 0.81
N VAL A 23 -12.41 1.03 0.16
CA VAL A 23 -13.67 1.68 0.49
C VAL A 23 -14.49 1.78 -0.78
N LEU A 24 -15.81 1.81 -0.62
CA LEU A 24 -16.73 1.97 -1.74
C LEU A 24 -16.59 3.37 -2.34
N ALA A 25 -16.88 3.51 -3.63
CA ALA A 25 -16.72 4.79 -4.34
C ALA A 25 -17.49 5.94 -3.70
N ARG A 26 -18.69 5.67 -3.17
CA ARG A 26 -19.51 6.66 -2.43
C ARG A 26 -18.85 7.19 -1.16
N ALA A 27 -17.81 6.54 -0.65
CA ALA A 27 -17.08 6.94 0.54
C ALA A 27 -15.77 7.69 0.21
N TYR A 28 -15.45 7.93 -1.07
CA TYR A 28 -14.29 8.74 -1.43
C TYR A 28 -14.45 10.18 -0.93
N GLY A 29 -13.34 10.81 -0.55
CA GLY A 29 -13.33 12.19 -0.02
C GLY A 29 -13.86 12.35 1.42
N THR A 30 -14.44 11.30 2.03
CA THR A 30 -15.03 11.38 3.38
C THR A 30 -14.03 11.24 4.53
N GLY A 31 -12.78 10.86 4.24
CA GLY A 31 -11.79 10.50 5.26
C GLY A 31 -11.88 9.05 5.76
N LEU A 32 -12.87 8.25 5.34
CA LEU A 32 -13.03 6.87 5.79
C LEU A 32 -11.79 5.99 5.53
N GLY A 33 -11.12 6.15 4.38
CA GLY A 33 -9.89 5.42 4.08
C GLY A 33 -8.74 5.74 5.06
N GLN A 34 -8.61 7.01 5.46
CA GLN A 34 -7.63 7.43 6.47
C GLN A 34 -7.98 6.85 7.84
N ALA A 35 -9.26 6.90 8.22
CA ALA A 35 -9.73 6.34 9.49
C ALA A 35 -9.47 4.83 9.57
N LEU A 36 -9.77 4.08 8.50
CA LEU A 36 -9.49 2.65 8.43
C LEU A 36 -8.00 2.35 8.51
N LEU A 37 -7.16 3.06 7.75
CA LEU A 37 -5.70 2.87 7.82
C LEU A 37 -5.15 3.14 9.23
N ALA A 38 -5.62 4.21 9.88
CA ALA A 38 -5.25 4.54 11.24
C ALA A 38 -5.70 3.49 12.26
N PHE A 39 -6.87 2.87 12.05
CA PHE A 39 -7.39 1.83 12.93
C PHE A 39 -6.62 0.51 12.80
N VAL A 40 -6.26 0.11 11.58
CA VAL A 40 -5.63 -1.20 11.34
C VAL A 40 -4.11 -1.18 11.47
N ARG A 41 -3.46 -0.01 11.42
CA ARG A 41 -2.00 0.06 11.51
C ARG A 41 -1.51 -0.29 12.91
N GLY A 42 -0.49 -1.14 12.96
CA GLY A 42 0.23 -1.47 14.19
C GLY A 42 1.36 -0.47 14.49
N ALA A 43 2.15 -0.80 15.51
CA ALA A 43 3.34 -0.03 15.90
C ALA A 43 4.55 -0.30 15.00
N ALA A 44 4.61 -1.47 14.36
CA ALA A 44 5.72 -1.85 13.49
C ALA A 44 5.65 -1.12 12.14
N PRO A 45 6.80 -0.88 11.47
CA PRO A 45 6.81 -0.36 10.12
C PRO A 45 6.20 -1.38 9.17
N PHE A 46 5.47 -0.91 8.15
CA PHE A 46 4.76 -1.78 7.21
C PHE A 46 4.89 -1.32 5.76
N THR A 47 4.62 -2.23 4.83
CA THR A 47 4.50 -1.91 3.39
C THR A 47 3.05 -1.95 2.89
N ALA A 48 2.79 -1.29 1.76
CA ALA A 48 1.57 -1.44 0.97
C ALA A 48 1.93 -1.50 -0.51
N LEU A 49 1.43 -2.51 -1.22
CA LEU A 49 1.65 -2.70 -2.65
C LEU A 49 0.43 -2.20 -3.44
N VAL A 50 0.69 -1.44 -4.52
CA VAL A 50 -0.37 -0.75 -5.26
C VAL A 50 -0.07 -0.78 -6.74
N VAL A 51 -1.07 -1.13 -7.56
CA VAL A 51 -1.01 -0.95 -9.01
C VAL A 51 -0.83 0.53 -9.35
N GLU A 52 0.20 0.90 -10.09
CA GLU A 52 0.56 2.28 -10.46
C GLU A 52 -0.59 3.00 -11.18
N ALA A 53 -1.33 2.30 -12.05
CA ALA A 53 -2.49 2.87 -12.75
C ALA A 53 -3.62 3.29 -11.80
N ASN A 54 -3.62 2.84 -10.55
CA ASN A 54 -4.53 3.33 -9.52
C ASN A 54 -4.00 4.62 -8.89
N ALA A 55 -3.98 5.69 -9.69
CA ALA A 55 -3.45 6.99 -9.31
C ALA A 55 -4.07 7.54 -8.01
N ARG A 56 -5.37 7.26 -7.77
CA ARG A 56 -6.07 7.65 -6.54
C ARG A 56 -5.50 6.95 -5.31
N ALA A 57 -5.21 5.65 -5.39
CA ALA A 57 -4.62 4.92 -4.28
C ALA A 57 -3.16 5.35 -4.04
N CYS A 58 -2.39 5.56 -5.10
CA CYS A 58 -1.01 6.08 -4.99
C CYS A 58 -0.99 7.41 -4.23
N ALA A 59 -1.79 8.38 -4.68
CA ALA A 59 -1.90 9.69 -4.03
C ALA A 59 -2.42 9.58 -2.57
N PHE A 60 -3.32 8.63 -2.30
CA PHE A 60 -3.78 8.35 -0.94
C PHE A 60 -2.61 7.90 -0.06
N TYR A 61 -1.84 6.89 -0.46
CA TYR A 61 -0.75 6.36 0.37
C TYR A 61 0.38 7.37 0.55
N GLU A 62 0.73 8.15 -0.48
CA GLU A 62 1.69 9.25 -0.39
C GLU A 62 1.22 10.30 0.63
N LYS A 63 -0.05 10.72 0.58
CA LYS A 63 -0.64 11.65 1.55
C LYS A 63 -0.65 11.09 2.98
N MET A 64 -0.76 9.77 3.15
CA MET A 64 -0.71 9.10 4.45
C MET A 64 0.72 8.89 4.97
N GLY A 65 1.74 9.43 4.29
CA GLY A 65 3.14 9.37 4.70
C GLY A 65 3.89 8.17 4.13
N GLY A 66 3.32 7.46 3.17
CA GLY A 66 3.97 6.37 2.47
C GLY A 66 5.09 6.89 1.57
N ARG A 67 6.27 6.30 1.69
CA ARG A 67 7.41 6.59 0.80
C ARG A 67 7.53 5.47 -0.22
N GLN A 68 7.57 5.82 -1.50
CA GLN A 68 7.80 4.82 -2.55
C GLN A 68 9.19 4.20 -2.39
N LEU A 69 9.25 2.88 -2.32
CA LEU A 69 10.47 2.11 -2.14
C LEU A 69 10.98 1.55 -3.47
N LEU A 70 10.07 1.00 -4.28
CA LEU A 70 10.37 0.44 -5.60
C LEU A 70 9.16 0.52 -6.52
N THR A 71 9.45 0.43 -7.81
CA THR A 71 8.47 0.17 -8.88
C THR A 71 8.88 -1.10 -9.60
N ARG A 72 7.94 -2.00 -9.88
CA ARG A 72 8.19 -3.24 -10.63
C ARG A 72 7.07 -3.59 -11.59
N ALA A 73 7.39 -4.36 -12.62
CA ALA A 73 6.39 -4.98 -13.47
C ALA A 73 5.88 -6.28 -12.83
N ASP A 74 4.58 -6.56 -12.99
CA ASP A 74 3.95 -7.82 -12.61
C ASP A 74 2.80 -8.16 -13.58
N ARG A 75 2.04 -9.24 -13.32
CA ARG A 75 0.87 -9.63 -14.08
C ARG A 75 -0.28 -10.06 -13.17
N ILE A 76 -1.47 -9.51 -13.40
CA ILE A 76 -2.72 -9.99 -12.77
C ILE A 76 -3.59 -10.63 -13.84
N GLY A 77 -3.91 -11.92 -13.69
CA GLY A 77 -4.74 -12.65 -14.67
C GLY A 77 -4.16 -12.65 -16.08
N GLY A 78 -2.83 -12.54 -16.22
CA GLY A 78 -2.16 -12.41 -17.51
C GLY A 78 -2.14 -11.00 -18.10
N THR A 79 -2.75 -10.01 -17.46
CA THR A 79 -2.62 -8.59 -17.86
C THR A 79 -1.36 -7.99 -17.25
N PRO A 80 -0.46 -7.38 -18.04
CA PRO A 80 0.72 -6.70 -17.50
C PRO A 80 0.30 -5.48 -16.69
N ILE A 81 0.93 -5.31 -15.54
CA ILE A 81 0.75 -4.16 -14.65
C ILE A 81 2.10 -3.65 -14.18
N THR A 82 2.11 -2.39 -13.74
CA THR A 82 3.21 -1.83 -12.95
C THR A 82 2.70 -1.65 -11.53
N GLU A 83 3.51 -2.04 -10.54
CA GLU A 83 3.21 -1.89 -9.12
C GLU A 83 4.23 -0.98 -8.45
N ARG A 84 3.77 -0.27 -7.42
CA ARG A 84 4.56 0.55 -6.51
C ARG A 84 4.46 -0.03 -5.11
N LEU A 85 5.61 -0.24 -4.48
CA LEU A 85 5.69 -0.58 -3.05
C LEU A 85 5.88 0.71 -2.25
N TYR A 86 5.01 0.96 -1.29
CA TYR A 86 5.15 2.07 -0.34
C TYR A 86 5.54 1.52 1.04
N GLY A 87 6.48 2.18 1.71
CA GLY A 87 6.87 1.91 3.10
C GLY A 87 6.41 2.99 4.06
N PHE A 88 6.06 2.60 5.29
CA PHE A 88 5.57 3.48 6.35
C PHE A 88 6.33 3.25 7.66
N GLY A 89 6.53 4.33 8.45
CA GLY A 89 7.07 4.23 9.81
C GLY A 89 8.60 4.22 9.89
N ARG A 90 9.28 4.87 8.95
CA ARG A 90 10.74 5.09 8.97
C ARG A 90 11.07 6.57 9.09
#